data_AF-A0A6J7ISU1-F1
#
_entry.id   AF-A0A6J7ISU1-F1
#
_cell.length_a   1.000
_cell.length_b   1.000
_cell.length_c   1.000
_cell.angle_alpha   90.00
_cell.angle_beta   90.00
_cell.angle_gamma   90.00
#
_symmetry.space_group_name_H-M   'P 1'
#
loop_
_entity.id
_entity.type
_entity.pdbx_description
1 polymer ?
#
loop_
_entity_poly.entity_id
_entity_poly.type
_entity_poly.pdbx_seq_one_letter_code
_entity_poly.pdbx_strand_id
1 'polypeptide(L)'
;MLTADELRVRYHAERDKRLRSDGNDQYVEPTGRFAHFVDDIWTPRVEREPVREEVEVAVIGAGFAGLVTGARLKQAGIDDVRLIDGAGDVGGVWYWNRYPGAMCDTAAMIYLPLLEETGHMPSQKYTMAPEIFEHAKRIATTFGLYEGALFSTSITSLDWDDASSRWIVRTDRGDELRARFVTMGTGPLHRPKLPGVPGIETFEGHAFHTSRWDYAYTGGAPDDGRLLGLADKRVGIIGTGATSVQCIPHLARSAQELLVFQRTPSSVDARNNRPIDPEWFATLEPGWQDEWRMNFTILQTGGFADADLVQDGWTDISQRIRDRIVAEMTDGEVEEFGPEAFRQAYEASDDEKMEEIRARVDALVADKATAEALKPWYRQLCKRPCFHDEYLESFNLPGVQLIDTDGRGVERIDATGVWIGGEHFELDCLIFASGFEVGTEHARRAGFETTGRDGVTLTDHWADGMQSLHGIHVREFPNLFIVGPTQGANLISNITHNLVEAAATISKVIAHAREVGAHEVEVTQQAESEWVALIDTHPGTIFGDTECTPGYYNAEGREQTKRDRRNSSGHPLGSVAYFEYINAWRTSGDFAGLDFRS
;
A
#
# COMPACT_ATOMS: atom_id res chain seq x y z
N MET A 1 -17.43 21.27 21.99
CA MET A 1 -16.10 21.15 21.39
C MET A 1 -15.07 21.37 22.47
N LEU A 2 -14.05 20.51 22.48
CA LEU A 2 -12.87 20.66 23.34
C LEU A 2 -12.02 21.84 22.82
N THR A 3 -11.26 22.49 23.69
CA THR A 3 -10.20 23.41 23.26
C THR A 3 -9.04 22.64 22.61
N ALA A 4 -8.14 23.33 21.91
CA ALA A 4 -6.95 22.71 21.33
C ALA A 4 -6.11 21.97 22.38
N ASP A 5 -5.91 22.56 23.56
CA ASP A 5 -5.16 21.94 24.66
C ASP A 5 -5.88 20.69 25.20
N GLU A 6 -7.20 20.77 25.37
CA GLU A 6 -8.01 19.61 25.80
C GLU A 6 -7.98 18.48 24.76
N LEU A 7 -7.95 18.81 23.46
CA LEU A 7 -7.78 17.84 22.38
C LEU A 7 -6.43 17.15 22.45
N ARG A 8 -5.34 17.89 22.67
CA ARG A 8 -3.99 17.30 22.81
C ARG A 8 -3.91 16.37 24.01
N VAL A 9 -4.45 16.79 25.16
CA VAL A 9 -4.53 15.94 26.36
C VAL A 9 -5.30 14.66 26.05
N ARG A 10 -6.44 14.75 25.35
CA ARG A 10 -7.22 13.58 24.95
C ARG A 10 -6.46 12.68 23.97
N TYR A 11 -5.78 13.25 22.98
CA TYR A 11 -4.99 12.49 22.00
C TYR A 11 -3.83 11.74 22.67
N HIS A 12 -3.11 12.39 23.59
CA HIS A 12 -2.04 11.73 24.34
C HIS A 12 -2.59 10.64 25.26
N ALA A 13 -3.69 10.89 25.98
CA ALA A 13 -4.30 9.86 26.82
C ALA A 13 -4.70 8.62 26.00
N GLU A 14 -5.25 8.83 24.81
CA GLU A 14 -5.63 7.75 23.90
C GLU A 14 -4.40 7.04 23.34
N ARG A 15 -3.36 7.76 22.90
CA ARG A 15 -2.07 7.17 22.51
C ARG A 15 -1.49 6.29 23.61
N ASP A 16 -1.45 6.78 24.84
CA ASP A 16 -0.75 6.14 25.94
C ASP A 16 -1.40 4.81 26.36
N LYS A 17 -2.73 4.66 26.18
CA LYS A 17 -3.45 3.38 26.40
C LYS A 17 -2.91 2.21 25.59
N ARG A 18 -2.26 2.49 24.46
CA ARG A 18 -1.92 1.49 23.44
C ARG A 18 -0.44 1.45 23.08
N LEU A 19 0.42 2.21 23.77
CA LEU A 19 1.87 2.07 23.66
C LEU A 19 2.28 0.68 24.17
N ARG A 20 3.15 0.00 23.43
CA ARG A 20 3.71 -1.30 23.81
C ARG A 20 5.21 -1.31 23.57
N SER A 21 5.95 -1.96 24.47
CA SER A 21 7.42 -2.04 24.38
C SER A 21 7.90 -3.01 23.30
N ASP A 22 7.06 -3.96 22.88
CA ASP A 22 7.38 -4.94 21.84
C ASP A 22 7.20 -4.41 20.40
N GLY A 23 6.57 -3.26 20.20
CA GLY A 23 6.54 -2.58 18.90
C GLY A 23 6.06 -3.48 17.75
N ASN A 24 6.85 -3.66 16.69
CA ASN A 24 6.48 -4.56 15.57
C ASN A 24 6.43 -6.04 15.97
N ASP A 25 7.14 -6.44 17.04
CA ASP A 25 7.21 -7.84 17.49
C ASP A 25 5.90 -8.29 18.18
N GLN A 26 4.95 -7.37 18.38
CA GLN A 26 3.59 -7.68 18.81
C GLN A 26 2.79 -8.46 17.76
N TYR A 27 3.27 -8.54 16.52
CA TYR A 27 2.66 -9.29 15.43
C TYR A 27 3.50 -10.52 15.09
N VAL A 28 2.83 -11.59 14.68
CA VAL A 28 3.47 -12.87 14.37
C VAL A 28 3.20 -13.27 12.93
N GLU A 29 4.11 -14.05 12.36
CA GLU A 29 3.92 -14.67 11.06
C GLU A 29 2.82 -15.73 11.15
N PRO A 30 2.02 -15.90 10.08
CA PRO A 30 1.15 -17.06 9.94
C PRO A 30 2.01 -18.33 9.88
N THR A 31 2.15 -19.01 11.01
CA THR A 31 2.91 -20.26 11.16
C THR A 31 1.98 -21.35 11.70
N GLY A 32 2.51 -22.56 11.91
CA GLY A 32 1.74 -23.67 12.49
C GLY A 32 0.44 -23.95 11.74
N ARG A 33 -0.69 -23.89 12.42
CA ARG A 33 -2.02 -24.13 11.80
C ARG A 33 -2.39 -23.07 10.78
N PHE A 34 -1.88 -21.85 10.91
CA PHE A 34 -2.17 -20.73 10.00
C PHE A 34 -1.17 -20.55 8.87
N ALA A 35 -0.16 -21.43 8.76
CA ALA A 35 0.84 -21.36 7.68
C ALA A 35 0.21 -21.25 6.28
N HIS A 36 -0.95 -21.88 6.07
CA HIS A 36 -1.68 -21.82 4.81
C HIS A 36 -2.24 -20.43 4.44
N PHE A 37 -2.20 -19.43 5.33
CA PHE A 37 -2.63 -18.07 5.01
C PHE A 37 -1.70 -17.33 4.04
N VAL A 38 -0.53 -17.89 3.73
CA VAL A 38 0.32 -17.38 2.63
C VAL A 38 0.03 -18.07 1.30
N ASP A 39 -0.64 -19.22 1.30
CA ASP A 39 -0.89 -20.04 0.11
C ASP A 39 -1.90 -19.40 -0.84
N ASP A 40 -1.88 -19.84 -2.10
CA ASP A 40 -2.88 -19.47 -3.11
C ASP A 40 -4.15 -20.31 -2.99
N ILE A 41 -5.25 -19.63 -2.63
CA ILE A 41 -6.58 -20.23 -2.50
C ILE A 41 -7.45 -20.00 -3.76
N TRP A 42 -7.00 -19.14 -4.68
CA TRP A 42 -7.78 -18.74 -5.85
C TRP A 42 -7.46 -19.59 -7.07
N THR A 43 -6.23 -20.05 -7.19
CA THR A 43 -5.79 -20.84 -8.34
C THR A 43 -5.03 -22.07 -7.89
N PRO A 44 -5.51 -23.28 -8.23
CA PRO A 44 -4.76 -24.50 -7.97
C PRO A 44 -3.42 -24.49 -8.70
N ARG A 45 -2.35 -24.84 -7.99
CA ARG A 45 -1.02 -25.03 -8.58
C ARG A 45 -1.05 -26.16 -9.61
N VAL A 46 -0.67 -25.85 -10.85
CA VAL A 46 -0.53 -26.84 -11.92
C VAL A 46 0.96 -27.17 -12.11
N GLU A 47 1.29 -28.45 -12.03
CA GLU A 47 2.65 -28.93 -12.28
C GLU A 47 3.05 -28.79 -13.75
N ARG A 48 4.32 -28.42 -13.97
CA ARG A 48 5.00 -28.20 -15.25
C ARG A 48 6.47 -28.48 -15.03
N GLU A 49 7.17 -28.80 -16.12
CA GLU A 49 8.63 -28.96 -16.08
C GLU A 49 9.32 -27.65 -15.68
N PRO A 50 10.47 -27.74 -14.98
CA PRO A 50 11.29 -26.58 -14.69
C PRO A 50 11.78 -25.88 -15.96
N VAL A 51 11.69 -24.56 -15.97
CA VAL A 51 12.13 -23.68 -17.06
C VAL A 51 13.60 -23.32 -16.86
N ARG A 52 14.40 -23.51 -17.91
CA ARG A 52 15.82 -23.13 -17.96
C ARG A 52 16.09 -22.42 -19.28
N GLU A 53 16.30 -21.12 -19.22
CA GLU A 53 16.42 -20.26 -20.39
C GLU A 53 17.19 -18.97 -20.06
N GLU A 54 17.63 -18.26 -21.09
CA GLU A 54 18.11 -16.89 -20.95
C GLU A 54 17.02 -15.92 -21.38
N VAL A 55 16.86 -14.81 -20.66
CA VAL A 55 15.89 -13.76 -20.98
C VAL A 55 16.55 -12.38 -20.96
N GLU A 56 16.01 -11.44 -21.71
CA GLU A 56 16.45 -10.05 -21.68
C GLU A 56 16.03 -9.38 -20.38
N VAL A 57 14.75 -9.47 -20.00
CA VAL A 57 14.24 -8.88 -18.75
C VAL A 57 13.39 -9.87 -17.95
N ALA A 58 13.76 -10.12 -16.70
CA ALA A 58 12.87 -10.75 -15.72
C ALA A 58 12.18 -9.69 -14.86
N VAL A 59 10.85 -9.74 -14.79
CA VAL A 59 10.00 -8.83 -14.02
C VAL A 59 9.41 -9.63 -12.86
N ILE A 60 9.89 -9.34 -11.64
CA ILE A 60 9.46 -10.02 -10.42
C ILE A 60 8.29 -9.26 -9.81
N GLY A 61 7.13 -9.93 -9.77
CA GLY A 61 5.84 -9.39 -9.36
C GLY A 61 4.96 -9.03 -10.56
N ALA A 62 3.77 -9.62 -10.63
CA ALA A 62 2.73 -9.41 -11.64
C ALA A 62 1.61 -8.48 -11.18
N GLY A 63 1.83 -7.70 -10.12
CA GLY A 63 0.98 -6.56 -9.76
C GLY A 63 1.19 -5.35 -10.68
N PHE A 64 0.57 -4.21 -10.35
CA PHE A 64 0.70 -3.00 -11.18
C PHE A 64 2.15 -2.57 -11.42
N ALA A 65 3.07 -2.79 -10.47
CA ALA A 65 4.49 -2.49 -10.65
C ALA A 65 5.11 -3.24 -11.84
N GLY A 66 4.90 -4.56 -11.91
CA GLY A 66 5.40 -5.36 -13.03
C GLY A 66 4.60 -5.15 -14.31
N LEU A 67 3.28 -4.96 -14.22
CA LEU A 67 2.44 -4.72 -15.40
C LEU A 67 2.79 -3.42 -16.12
N VAL A 68 2.96 -2.31 -15.38
CA VAL A 68 3.34 -1.03 -16.00
C VAL A 68 4.78 -1.08 -16.52
N THR A 69 5.69 -1.75 -15.81
CA THR A 69 7.07 -1.96 -16.27
C THR A 69 7.10 -2.79 -17.56
N GLY A 70 6.42 -3.95 -17.59
CA GLY A 70 6.31 -4.79 -18.77
C GLY A 70 5.67 -4.06 -19.95
N ALA A 71 4.60 -3.31 -19.73
CA ALA A 71 3.96 -2.52 -20.78
C ALA A 71 4.91 -1.47 -21.38
N ARG A 72 5.66 -0.73 -20.54
CA ARG A 72 6.64 0.26 -21.01
C ARG A 72 7.81 -0.38 -21.73
N LEU A 73 8.24 -1.58 -21.35
CA LEU A 73 9.26 -2.36 -22.06
C LEU A 73 8.78 -2.79 -23.46
N LYS A 74 7.56 -3.35 -23.55
CA LYS A 74 6.94 -3.72 -24.83
C LYS A 74 6.79 -2.53 -25.76
N GLN A 75 6.35 -1.38 -25.24
CA GLN A 75 6.27 -0.12 -26.01
C GLN A 75 7.65 0.37 -26.50
N ALA A 76 8.72 0.08 -25.76
CA ALA A 76 10.09 0.37 -26.16
C ALA A 76 10.69 -0.68 -27.13
N GLY A 77 9.90 -1.65 -27.60
CA GLY A 77 10.37 -2.72 -28.49
C GLY A 77 11.29 -3.74 -27.80
N ILE A 78 11.08 -3.95 -26.50
CA ILE A 78 11.75 -4.99 -25.70
C ILE A 78 10.73 -6.09 -25.48
N ASP A 79 10.76 -7.10 -26.35
CA ASP A 79 9.75 -8.15 -26.39
C ASP A 79 10.05 -9.34 -25.46
N ASP A 80 11.33 -9.60 -25.18
CA ASP A 80 11.77 -10.72 -24.33
C ASP A 80 11.67 -10.36 -22.85
N VAL A 81 10.43 -10.38 -22.36
CA VAL A 81 10.05 -10.05 -20.98
C VAL A 81 9.42 -11.26 -20.32
N ARG A 82 9.95 -11.65 -19.16
CA ARG A 82 9.48 -12.76 -18.36
C ARG A 82 8.86 -12.25 -17.06
N LEU A 83 7.54 -12.32 -16.94
CA LEU A 83 6.82 -11.93 -15.73
C LEU A 83 6.75 -13.11 -14.76
N ILE A 84 7.12 -12.94 -13.49
CA ILE A 84 7.16 -14.03 -12.51
C ILE A 84 6.42 -13.61 -11.24
N ASP A 85 5.45 -14.42 -10.80
CA ASP A 85 4.70 -14.17 -9.55
C ASP A 85 4.29 -15.48 -8.86
N GLY A 86 4.24 -15.44 -7.53
CA GLY A 86 3.71 -16.52 -6.71
C GLY A 86 2.18 -16.65 -6.83
N ALA A 87 1.48 -15.59 -7.26
CA ALA A 87 0.06 -15.61 -7.58
C ALA A 87 -0.22 -16.45 -8.85
N GLY A 88 -1.39 -17.09 -8.91
CA GLY A 88 -1.85 -17.82 -10.08
C GLY A 88 -2.25 -16.98 -11.30
N ASP A 89 -2.28 -15.65 -11.18
CA ASP A 89 -2.58 -14.71 -12.27
C ASP A 89 -1.99 -13.32 -11.95
N VAL A 90 -2.11 -12.36 -12.87
CA VAL A 90 -1.70 -10.97 -12.67
C VAL A 90 -2.53 -10.25 -11.61
N GLY A 91 -2.14 -9.04 -11.22
CA GLY A 91 -2.95 -8.13 -10.39
C GLY A 91 -2.43 -7.91 -8.98
N GLY A 92 -1.51 -8.74 -8.49
CA GLY A 92 -0.85 -8.55 -7.19
C GLY A 92 -1.85 -8.40 -6.06
N VAL A 93 -1.87 -7.24 -5.37
CA VAL A 93 -2.84 -6.95 -4.30
C VAL A 93 -4.29 -7.24 -4.72
N TRP A 94 -4.66 -6.95 -5.97
CA TRP A 94 -6.02 -7.15 -6.50
C TRP A 94 -6.30 -8.59 -6.94
N TYR A 95 -5.25 -9.40 -7.12
CA TYR A 95 -5.39 -10.85 -7.22
C TYR A 95 -5.66 -11.46 -5.84
N TRP A 96 -4.88 -11.07 -4.83
CA TRP A 96 -4.93 -11.67 -3.51
C TRP A 96 -6.15 -11.25 -2.69
N ASN A 97 -6.43 -9.95 -2.62
CA ASN A 97 -7.46 -9.37 -1.77
C ASN A 97 -8.79 -9.31 -2.51
N ARG A 98 -9.63 -10.31 -2.27
CA ARG A 98 -10.98 -10.41 -2.84
C ARG A 98 -12.07 -10.48 -1.78
N TYR A 99 -11.82 -9.90 -0.61
CA TYR A 99 -12.83 -9.80 0.45
C TYR A 99 -14.03 -8.94 0.00
N PRO A 100 -15.23 -9.16 0.54
CA PRO A 100 -16.43 -8.44 0.11
C PRO A 100 -16.30 -6.94 0.41
N GLY A 101 -16.64 -6.10 -0.57
CA GLY A 101 -16.55 -4.64 -0.45
C GLY A 101 -15.16 -4.06 -0.74
N ALA A 102 -14.17 -4.89 -1.09
CA ALA A 102 -12.84 -4.40 -1.46
C ALA A 102 -12.90 -3.39 -2.62
N MET A 103 -12.29 -2.22 -2.43
CA MET A 103 -12.23 -1.14 -3.43
C MET A 103 -10.98 -0.29 -3.24
N CYS A 104 -10.56 0.44 -4.29
CA CYS A 104 -9.49 1.44 -4.16
C CYS A 104 -9.97 2.64 -3.34
N ASP A 105 -9.08 3.24 -2.56
CA ASP A 105 -9.38 4.44 -1.75
C ASP A 105 -8.89 5.75 -2.40
N THR A 106 -8.12 5.63 -3.48
CA THR A 106 -7.71 6.69 -4.40
C THR A 106 -8.61 6.64 -5.63
N ALA A 107 -8.99 7.80 -6.19
CA ALA A 107 -9.87 7.86 -7.36
C ALA A 107 -9.31 7.05 -8.54
N ALA A 108 -10.14 6.24 -9.19
CA ALA A 108 -9.76 5.29 -10.22
C ALA A 108 -9.02 5.95 -11.40
N MET A 109 -9.43 7.18 -11.76
CA MET A 109 -8.83 7.98 -12.84
C MET A 109 -7.32 8.20 -12.65
N ILE A 110 -6.86 8.34 -11.41
CA ILE A 110 -5.44 8.53 -11.07
C ILE A 110 -4.76 7.28 -10.52
N TYR A 111 -5.55 6.32 -10.03
CA TYR A 111 -5.05 5.10 -9.39
C TYR A 111 -4.82 3.96 -10.39
N LEU A 112 -5.76 3.72 -11.31
CA LEU A 112 -5.62 2.64 -12.29
C LEU A 112 -4.62 3.06 -13.36
N PRO A 113 -3.48 2.36 -13.52
CA PRO A 113 -2.49 2.77 -14.50
C PRO A 113 -2.96 2.43 -15.92
N LEU A 114 -2.45 3.14 -16.92
CA LEU A 114 -2.64 2.83 -18.33
C LEU A 114 -4.11 2.87 -18.82
N LEU A 115 -4.94 3.77 -18.28
CA LEU A 115 -6.35 3.87 -18.70
C LEU A 115 -6.45 4.34 -20.16
N GLU A 116 -5.63 5.31 -20.56
CA GLU A 116 -5.56 5.79 -21.95
C GLU A 116 -5.12 4.68 -22.91
N GLU A 117 -4.03 3.99 -22.58
CA GLU A 117 -3.43 2.99 -23.47
C GLU A 117 -4.31 1.74 -23.62
N THR A 118 -5.16 1.45 -22.63
CA THR A 118 -6.11 0.32 -22.70
C THR A 118 -7.51 0.72 -23.17
N GLY A 119 -7.82 2.02 -23.23
CA GLY A 119 -9.15 2.54 -23.52
C GLY A 119 -10.19 2.20 -22.45
N HIS A 120 -9.77 1.85 -21.23
CA HIS A 120 -10.69 1.47 -20.17
C HIS A 120 -11.26 2.71 -19.47
N MET A 121 -12.58 2.81 -19.43
CA MET A 121 -13.31 3.71 -18.56
C MET A 121 -13.68 2.99 -17.27
N PRO A 122 -13.22 3.44 -16.09
CA PRO A 122 -13.66 2.88 -14.81
C PRO A 122 -15.17 3.08 -14.61
N SER A 123 -15.86 2.12 -13.98
CA SER A 123 -17.31 2.21 -13.78
C SER A 123 -17.72 3.29 -12.77
N GLN A 124 -16.88 3.57 -11.78
CA GLN A 124 -17.14 4.49 -10.68
C GLN A 124 -15.87 5.17 -10.20
N LYS A 125 -16.02 6.28 -9.47
CA LYS A 125 -14.89 7.08 -8.95
C LYS A 125 -13.93 6.24 -8.11
N TYR A 126 -14.43 5.33 -7.28
CA TYR A 126 -13.63 4.39 -6.49
C TYR A 126 -14.01 2.96 -6.86
N THR A 127 -13.25 2.36 -7.77
CA THR A 127 -13.57 1.07 -8.39
C THR A 127 -13.46 -0.11 -7.42
N MET A 128 -14.37 -1.09 -7.56
CA MET A 128 -14.34 -2.33 -6.77
C MET A 128 -13.22 -3.26 -7.23
N ALA A 129 -12.67 -4.05 -6.31
CA ALA A 129 -11.56 -4.97 -6.55
C ALA A 129 -11.75 -5.89 -7.77
N PRO A 130 -12.93 -6.48 -8.06
CA PRO A 130 -13.12 -7.31 -9.25
C PRO A 130 -12.81 -6.57 -10.56
N GLU A 131 -13.27 -5.32 -10.70
CA GLU A 131 -12.99 -4.53 -11.91
C GLU A 131 -11.52 -4.09 -11.97
N ILE A 132 -10.89 -3.80 -10.83
CA ILE A 132 -9.45 -3.50 -10.78
C ILE A 132 -8.62 -4.72 -11.22
N PHE A 133 -9.01 -5.92 -10.77
CA PHE A 133 -8.36 -7.17 -11.19
C PHE A 133 -8.56 -7.40 -12.69
N GLU A 134 -9.76 -7.19 -13.22
CA GLU A 134 -10.01 -7.26 -14.67
C GLU A 134 -9.20 -6.21 -15.45
N HIS A 135 -8.98 -5.02 -14.88
CA HIS A 135 -8.09 -4.03 -15.49
C HIS A 135 -6.62 -4.49 -15.49
N ALA A 136 -6.15 -5.16 -14.45
CA ALA A 136 -4.82 -5.77 -14.44
C ALA A 136 -4.67 -6.82 -15.57
N LYS A 137 -5.69 -7.67 -15.76
CA LYS A 137 -5.74 -8.63 -16.89
C LYS A 137 -5.80 -7.92 -18.24
N ARG A 138 -6.52 -6.79 -18.32
CA ARG A 138 -6.60 -5.96 -19.52
C ARG A 138 -5.23 -5.45 -19.91
N ILE A 139 -4.46 -4.88 -18.98
CA ILE A 139 -3.08 -4.44 -19.22
C ILE A 139 -2.24 -5.62 -19.73
N ALA A 140 -2.27 -6.75 -19.03
CA ALA A 140 -1.50 -7.93 -19.43
C ALA A 140 -1.86 -8.43 -20.84
N THR A 141 -3.14 -8.36 -21.22
CA THR A 141 -3.63 -8.73 -22.55
C THR A 141 -3.19 -7.72 -23.61
N THR A 142 -3.42 -6.43 -23.38
CA THR A 142 -3.11 -5.33 -24.33
C THR A 142 -1.63 -5.32 -24.72
N PHE A 143 -0.74 -5.64 -23.78
CA PHE A 143 0.70 -5.62 -24.00
C PHE A 143 1.33 -7.02 -24.18
N GLY A 144 0.53 -8.08 -24.31
CA GLY A 144 1.03 -9.44 -24.55
C GLY A 144 1.94 -9.98 -23.44
N LEU A 145 1.65 -9.66 -22.17
CA LEU A 145 2.47 -10.04 -21.03
C LEU A 145 2.19 -11.48 -20.53
N TYR A 146 1.06 -12.07 -20.92
CA TYR A 146 0.74 -13.47 -20.57
C TYR A 146 1.67 -14.50 -21.21
N GLU A 147 2.16 -14.22 -22.42
CA GLU A 147 2.98 -15.17 -23.19
C GLU A 147 4.30 -15.52 -22.48
N GLY A 148 4.85 -14.55 -21.74
CA GLY A 148 6.07 -14.70 -20.95
C GLY A 148 5.81 -14.81 -19.46
N ALA A 149 4.62 -15.20 -18.99
CA ALA A 149 4.32 -15.24 -17.56
C ALA A 149 4.59 -16.62 -16.93
N LEU A 150 5.21 -16.62 -15.74
CA LEU A 150 5.36 -17.77 -14.85
C LEU A 150 4.60 -17.48 -13.55
N PHE A 151 3.34 -17.93 -13.51
CA PHE A 151 2.47 -17.84 -12.32
C PHE A 151 2.63 -19.04 -11.40
N SER A 152 2.08 -18.92 -10.19
CA SER A 152 2.23 -19.92 -9.12
C SER A 152 3.70 -20.31 -8.93
N THR A 153 4.60 -19.33 -9.06
CA THR A 153 6.05 -19.52 -9.11
C THR A 153 6.70 -18.46 -8.21
N SER A 154 7.17 -18.87 -7.04
CA SER A 154 7.83 -17.98 -6.09
C SER A 154 9.33 -17.99 -6.30
N ILE A 155 9.95 -16.80 -6.28
CA ILE A 155 11.42 -16.68 -6.29
C ILE A 155 11.97 -17.23 -4.97
N THR A 156 13.12 -17.92 -5.06
CA THR A 156 13.83 -18.51 -3.91
C THR A 156 15.23 -17.92 -3.75
N SER A 157 15.90 -17.55 -4.85
CA SER A 157 17.12 -16.75 -4.84
C SER A 157 17.25 -15.92 -6.12
N LEU A 158 17.96 -14.81 -5.99
CA LEU A 158 18.33 -13.92 -7.09
C LEU A 158 19.81 -13.59 -6.98
N ASP A 159 20.65 -14.20 -7.81
CA ASP A 159 22.11 -14.15 -7.66
C ASP A 159 22.78 -13.56 -8.91
N TRP A 160 23.63 -12.54 -8.76
CA TRP A 160 24.42 -11.99 -9.86
C TRP A 160 25.58 -12.94 -10.20
N ASP A 161 25.78 -13.18 -11.51
CA ASP A 161 26.91 -13.94 -12.04
C ASP A 161 27.82 -13.02 -12.87
N ASP A 162 28.93 -12.59 -12.27
CA ASP A 162 29.93 -11.74 -12.93
C ASP A 162 30.53 -12.37 -14.19
N ALA A 163 30.57 -13.70 -14.29
CA ALA A 163 31.15 -14.37 -15.46
C ALA A 163 30.26 -14.25 -16.70
N SER A 164 28.95 -14.13 -16.53
CA SER A 164 27.98 -14.02 -17.63
C SER A 164 27.27 -12.66 -17.71
N SER A 165 27.55 -11.75 -16.77
CA SER A 165 26.87 -10.45 -16.62
C SER A 165 25.34 -10.60 -16.61
N ARG A 166 24.85 -11.60 -15.84
CA ARG A 166 23.43 -11.95 -15.75
C ARG A 166 23.03 -12.29 -14.33
N TRP A 167 21.76 -12.07 -14.06
CA TRP A 167 21.07 -12.56 -12.87
C TRP A 167 20.61 -14.00 -13.06
N ILE A 168 20.91 -14.84 -12.08
CA ILE A 168 20.41 -16.20 -11.96
C ILE A 168 19.18 -16.17 -11.05
N VAL A 169 18.01 -16.36 -11.66
CA VAL A 169 16.71 -16.35 -10.97
C VAL A 169 16.28 -17.77 -10.71
N ARG A 170 16.16 -18.16 -9.43
CA ARG A 170 15.71 -19.49 -9.01
C ARG A 170 14.35 -19.47 -8.36
N THR A 171 13.56 -20.52 -8.55
CA THR A 171 12.18 -20.57 -8.07
C THR A 171 11.87 -21.84 -7.27
N ASP A 172 10.74 -21.84 -6.55
CA ASP A 172 10.18 -22.98 -5.82
C ASP A 172 9.69 -24.12 -6.75
N ARG A 173 9.92 -23.95 -8.05
CA ARG A 173 9.58 -24.89 -9.12
C ARG A 173 10.81 -25.52 -9.77
N GLY A 174 12.00 -25.19 -9.25
CA GLY A 174 13.27 -25.66 -9.80
C GLY A 174 13.69 -24.95 -11.09
N ASP A 175 13.03 -23.83 -11.42
CA ASP A 175 13.43 -23.00 -12.57
C ASP A 175 14.79 -22.37 -12.30
N GLU A 176 15.56 -22.15 -13.37
CA GLU A 176 16.79 -21.36 -13.35
C GLU A 176 16.83 -20.49 -14.61
N LEU A 177 16.45 -19.22 -14.48
CA LEU A 177 16.47 -18.27 -15.59
C LEU A 177 17.73 -17.41 -15.50
N ARG A 178 18.34 -17.11 -16.65
CA ARG A 178 19.50 -16.22 -16.75
C ARG A 178 19.06 -14.89 -17.37
N ALA A 179 18.67 -13.94 -16.54
CA ALA A 179 18.15 -12.65 -16.97
C ALA A 179 19.28 -11.62 -17.13
N ARG A 180 19.28 -10.84 -18.22
CA ARG A 180 20.23 -9.71 -18.33
C ARG A 180 19.84 -8.59 -17.38
N PHE A 181 18.56 -8.20 -17.39
CA PHE A 181 17.99 -7.18 -16.52
C PHE A 181 16.92 -7.78 -15.61
N VAL A 182 16.81 -7.24 -14.40
CA VAL A 182 15.78 -7.65 -13.43
C VAL A 182 15.08 -6.44 -12.88
N THR A 183 13.74 -6.49 -12.82
CA THR A 183 12.95 -5.48 -12.14
C THR A 183 12.22 -6.12 -10.95
N MET A 184 12.27 -5.48 -9.78
CA MET A 184 11.67 -5.96 -8.55
C MET A 184 10.52 -5.06 -8.11
N GLY A 185 9.30 -5.53 -8.34
CA GLY A 185 8.04 -4.89 -7.96
C GLY A 185 7.24 -5.71 -6.93
N THR A 186 7.89 -6.12 -5.84
CA THR A 186 7.31 -7.05 -4.83
C THR A 186 6.19 -6.46 -3.96
N GLY A 187 6.03 -5.13 -3.98
CA GLY A 187 4.92 -4.42 -3.33
C GLY A 187 5.02 -4.30 -1.80
N PRO A 188 4.52 -3.20 -1.21
CA PRO A 188 4.75 -2.88 0.20
C PRO A 188 3.88 -3.66 1.20
N LEU A 189 2.74 -4.23 0.77
CA LEU A 189 1.71 -4.80 1.64
C LEU A 189 1.19 -6.13 1.06
N HIS A 190 1.94 -7.22 1.22
CA HIS A 190 1.56 -8.52 0.63
C HIS A 190 1.67 -9.70 1.59
N ARG A 191 2.55 -9.66 2.60
CA ARG A 191 2.63 -10.70 3.64
C ARG A 191 1.64 -10.41 4.77
N PRO A 192 0.58 -11.22 4.95
CA PRO A 192 -0.35 -11.03 6.05
C PRO A 192 0.36 -11.27 7.37
N LYS A 193 0.01 -10.48 8.39
CA LYS A 193 0.50 -10.68 9.76
C LYS A 193 -0.68 -11.01 10.68
N LEU A 194 -0.43 -11.81 11.71
CA LEU A 194 -1.41 -12.12 12.75
C LEU A 194 -1.10 -11.33 14.03
N PRO A 195 -2.10 -11.00 14.86
CA PRO A 195 -1.83 -10.42 16.16
C PRO A 195 -1.17 -11.47 17.05
N GLY A 196 -0.12 -11.11 17.81
CA GLY A 196 0.59 -12.00 18.74
C GLY A 196 -0.22 -12.29 20.00
N VAL A 197 -1.40 -12.90 19.84
CA VAL A 197 -2.37 -13.17 20.90
C VAL A 197 -2.14 -14.57 21.47
N PRO A 198 -2.03 -14.73 22.81
CA PRO A 198 -1.94 -16.04 23.44
C PRO A 198 -3.10 -16.95 23.02
N GLY A 199 -2.78 -18.17 22.59
CA GLY A 199 -3.76 -19.19 22.21
C GLY A 199 -4.41 -18.98 20.84
N ILE A 200 -3.91 -18.07 20.00
CA ILE A 200 -4.46 -17.81 18.64
C ILE A 200 -4.65 -19.08 17.80
N GLU A 201 -3.75 -20.06 17.91
CA GLU A 201 -3.83 -21.33 17.17
C GLU A 201 -4.81 -22.36 17.76
N THR A 202 -5.31 -22.12 18.97
CA THR A 202 -6.15 -23.06 19.72
C THR A 202 -7.63 -22.99 19.34
N PHE A 203 -8.07 -21.92 18.68
CA PHE A 203 -9.46 -21.74 18.27
C PHE A 203 -9.92 -22.87 17.35
N GLU A 204 -10.97 -23.59 17.74
CA GLU A 204 -11.45 -24.77 17.01
C GLU A 204 -12.47 -24.40 15.91
N GLY A 205 -13.07 -23.21 16.00
CA GLY A 205 -13.93 -22.66 14.95
C GLY A 205 -13.19 -22.36 13.64
N HIS A 206 -13.93 -21.87 12.65
CA HIS A 206 -13.35 -21.54 11.35
C HIS A 206 -12.62 -20.20 11.42
N ALA A 207 -11.40 -20.11 10.88
CA ALA A 207 -10.64 -18.86 10.92
C ALA A 207 -9.85 -18.62 9.63
N PHE A 208 -9.84 -17.38 9.16
CA PHE A 208 -9.11 -16.96 7.97
C PHE A 208 -8.68 -15.50 8.03
N HIS A 209 -7.67 -15.13 7.25
CA HIS A 209 -7.24 -13.73 7.08
C HIS A 209 -7.97 -13.09 5.90
N THR A 210 -8.29 -11.80 5.97
CA THR A 210 -9.04 -11.09 4.92
C THR A 210 -8.34 -11.09 3.55
N SER A 211 -7.01 -11.23 3.51
CA SER A 211 -6.22 -11.38 2.27
C SER A 211 -6.32 -12.77 1.63
N ARG A 212 -7.00 -13.72 2.27
CA ARG A 212 -7.29 -15.10 1.82
C ARG A 212 -8.74 -15.43 2.19
N TRP A 213 -9.67 -14.66 1.64
CA TRP A 213 -11.08 -14.77 1.98
C TRP A 213 -11.68 -16.12 1.57
N ASP A 214 -12.23 -16.86 2.53
CA ASP A 214 -12.82 -18.19 2.28
C ASP A 214 -14.30 -18.08 1.88
N TYR A 215 -14.58 -17.99 0.57
CA TYR A 215 -15.94 -18.03 0.04
C TYR A 215 -16.58 -19.42 0.09
N ALA A 216 -15.80 -20.50 0.23
CA ALA A 216 -16.37 -21.83 0.41
C ALA A 216 -17.07 -21.96 1.77
N TYR A 217 -16.52 -21.29 2.81
CA TYR A 217 -17.15 -21.18 4.11
C TYR A 217 -18.22 -20.07 4.17
N THR A 218 -17.85 -18.84 3.78
CA THR A 218 -18.74 -17.68 3.93
C THR A 218 -19.92 -17.67 2.96
N GLY A 219 -19.82 -18.39 1.84
CA GLY A 219 -20.74 -18.29 0.71
C GLY A 219 -20.60 -16.96 -0.04
N GLY A 220 -21.12 -16.92 -1.26
CA GLY A 220 -21.02 -15.75 -2.14
C GLY A 220 -19.82 -15.78 -3.06
N ALA A 221 -19.48 -14.61 -3.60
CA ALA A 221 -18.36 -14.40 -4.51
C ALA A 221 -17.83 -12.95 -4.38
N PRO A 222 -16.61 -12.66 -4.87
CA PRO A 222 -16.01 -11.31 -4.80
C PRO A 222 -16.88 -10.16 -5.33
N ASP A 223 -17.79 -10.43 -6.25
CA ASP A 223 -18.68 -9.46 -6.90
C ASP A 223 -20.12 -9.44 -6.37
N ASP A 224 -20.49 -10.38 -5.50
CA ASP A 224 -21.88 -10.56 -5.10
C ASP A 224 -22.22 -9.91 -3.75
N GLY A 225 -21.21 -9.71 -2.90
CA GLY A 225 -21.32 -9.06 -1.59
C GLY A 225 -22.25 -9.75 -0.58
N ARG A 226 -22.74 -10.97 -0.85
CA ARG A 226 -23.65 -11.73 0.02
C ARG A 226 -22.92 -12.91 0.64
N LEU A 227 -22.98 -13.06 1.96
CA LEU A 227 -22.25 -14.12 2.66
C LEU A 227 -23.24 -15.11 3.27
N LEU A 228 -23.96 -15.84 2.40
CA LEU A 228 -25.10 -16.67 2.78
C LEU A 228 -24.75 -17.79 3.78
N GLY A 229 -23.49 -18.22 3.83
CA GLY A 229 -23.00 -19.21 4.79
C GLY A 229 -22.86 -18.69 6.23
N LEU A 230 -23.05 -17.38 6.44
CA LEU A 230 -22.91 -16.74 7.75
C LEU A 230 -24.26 -16.51 8.48
N ALA A 231 -25.39 -16.81 7.84
CA ALA A 231 -26.73 -16.47 8.33
C ALA A 231 -27.09 -17.06 9.71
N ASP A 232 -26.43 -18.12 10.13
CA ASP A 232 -26.59 -18.79 11.44
C ASP A 232 -25.30 -18.77 12.27
N LYS A 233 -24.37 -17.86 11.97
CA LYS A 233 -23.02 -17.82 12.56
C LYS A 233 -22.80 -16.58 13.41
N ARG A 234 -22.11 -16.77 14.53
CA ARG A 234 -21.44 -15.73 15.30
C ARG A 234 -20.05 -15.50 14.74
N VAL A 235 -19.86 -14.35 14.12
CA VAL A 235 -18.63 -14.00 13.40
C VAL A 235 -17.88 -12.93 14.18
N GLY A 236 -16.61 -13.20 14.49
CA GLY A 236 -15.71 -12.22 15.06
C GLY A 236 -14.77 -11.65 14.00
N ILE A 237 -14.48 -10.36 14.06
CA ILE A 237 -13.43 -9.73 13.23
C ILE A 237 -12.48 -8.94 14.12
N ILE A 238 -11.17 -9.23 14.01
CA ILE A 238 -10.11 -8.52 14.75
C ILE A 238 -9.47 -7.48 13.82
N GLY A 239 -9.59 -6.22 14.22
CA GLY A 239 -9.03 -5.08 13.50
C GLY A 239 -10.11 -4.20 12.86
N THR A 240 -9.82 -2.91 12.79
CA THR A 240 -10.75 -1.85 12.34
C THR A 240 -10.11 -0.92 11.32
N GLY A 241 -9.09 -1.39 10.60
CA GLY A 241 -8.44 -0.65 9.51
C GLY A 241 -9.29 -0.61 8.24
N ALA A 242 -8.72 -0.09 7.14
CA ALA A 242 -9.41 0.11 5.87
C ALA A 242 -10.11 -1.16 5.34
N THR A 243 -9.48 -2.33 5.49
CA THR A 243 -10.10 -3.61 5.11
C THR A 243 -11.39 -3.89 5.88
N SER A 244 -11.38 -3.73 7.20
CA SER A 244 -12.58 -3.94 8.03
C SER A 244 -13.65 -2.91 7.72
N VAL A 245 -13.26 -1.65 7.49
CA VAL A 245 -14.20 -0.58 7.11
C VAL A 245 -14.97 -0.94 5.84
N GLN A 246 -14.35 -1.65 4.90
CA GLN A 246 -14.98 -2.10 3.66
C GLN A 246 -15.80 -3.39 3.81
N CYS A 247 -15.33 -4.38 4.59
CA CYS A 247 -16.02 -5.68 4.67
C CYS A 247 -17.09 -5.77 5.78
N ILE A 248 -17.03 -4.95 6.83
CA ILE A 248 -18.01 -4.96 7.93
C ILE A 248 -19.45 -4.74 7.45
N PRO A 249 -19.76 -3.81 6.52
CA PRO A 249 -21.12 -3.67 6.01
C PRO A 249 -21.69 -4.97 5.39
N HIS A 250 -20.86 -5.74 4.72
CA HIS A 250 -21.25 -7.03 4.13
C HIS A 250 -21.43 -8.12 5.19
N LEU A 251 -20.52 -8.18 6.17
CA LEU A 251 -20.62 -9.09 7.32
C LEU A 251 -21.86 -8.79 8.17
N ALA A 252 -22.09 -7.51 8.48
CA ALA A 252 -23.18 -7.04 9.33
C ALA A 252 -24.57 -7.37 8.77
N ARG A 253 -24.71 -7.38 7.44
CA ARG A 253 -25.96 -7.79 6.77
C ARG A 253 -26.16 -9.29 6.68
N SER A 254 -25.09 -10.07 6.77
CA SER A 254 -25.09 -11.49 6.42
C SER A 254 -24.96 -12.43 7.63
N ALA A 255 -24.26 -12.01 8.68
CA ALA A 255 -24.04 -12.81 9.88
C ALA A 255 -25.25 -12.78 10.82
N GLN A 256 -25.46 -13.85 11.60
CA GLN A 256 -26.43 -13.82 12.70
C GLN A 256 -26.00 -12.81 13.76
N GLU A 257 -24.74 -12.89 14.17
CA GLU A 257 -24.08 -11.95 15.07
C GLU A 257 -22.70 -11.60 14.52
N LEU A 258 -22.34 -10.31 14.55
CA LEU A 258 -21.02 -9.80 14.19
C LEU A 258 -20.41 -9.07 15.39
N LEU A 259 -19.29 -9.59 15.88
CA LEU A 259 -18.51 -8.99 16.95
C LEU A 259 -17.25 -8.34 16.36
N VAL A 260 -17.15 -7.02 16.47
CA VAL A 260 -16.03 -6.23 15.95
C VAL A 260 -15.07 -5.92 17.09
N PHE A 261 -13.91 -6.58 17.12
CA PHE A 261 -12.90 -6.39 18.16
C PHE A 261 -11.97 -5.22 17.79
N GLN A 262 -12.17 -4.10 18.46
CA GLN A 262 -11.49 -2.84 18.17
C GLN A 262 -10.41 -2.53 19.21
N ARG A 263 -9.20 -2.27 18.74
CA ARG A 263 -8.13 -1.65 19.54
C ARG A 263 -8.02 -0.16 19.36
N THR A 264 -8.24 0.32 18.13
CA THR A 264 -8.19 1.74 17.82
C THR A 264 -9.19 2.01 16.70
N PRO A 265 -10.16 2.92 16.90
CA PRO A 265 -11.10 3.28 15.83
C PRO A 265 -10.36 3.92 14.65
N SER A 266 -10.89 3.74 13.44
CA SER A 266 -10.43 4.44 12.25
C SER A 266 -11.13 5.79 12.12
N SER A 267 -10.47 6.73 11.44
CA SER A 267 -11.09 7.97 10.99
C SER A 267 -11.86 7.70 9.70
N VAL A 268 -13.19 7.64 9.79
CA VAL A 268 -14.08 7.26 8.68
C VAL A 268 -14.90 8.46 8.22
N ASP A 269 -14.48 9.06 7.11
CA ASP A 269 -15.19 10.16 6.45
C ASP A 269 -16.10 9.63 5.32
N ALA A 270 -16.87 10.52 4.67
CA ALA A 270 -17.75 10.18 3.55
C ALA A 270 -16.94 9.72 2.33
N ARG A 271 -17.38 8.65 1.67
CA ARG A 271 -16.77 8.19 0.41
C ARG A 271 -17.39 8.90 -0.78
N ASN A 272 -18.71 9.11 -0.76
CA ASN A 272 -19.46 9.75 -1.86
C ASN A 272 -19.14 9.11 -3.22
N ASN A 273 -19.09 7.78 -3.27
CA ASN A 273 -18.77 7.05 -4.50
C ASN A 273 -19.88 7.29 -5.53
N ARG A 274 -19.49 7.47 -6.79
CA ARG A 274 -20.43 7.76 -7.89
C ARG A 274 -19.97 7.11 -9.18
N PRO A 275 -20.90 6.67 -10.05
CA PRO A 275 -20.57 6.23 -11.40
C PRO A 275 -19.81 7.31 -12.17
N ILE A 276 -18.91 6.90 -13.07
CA ILE A 276 -18.31 7.82 -14.05
C ILE A 276 -19.32 8.04 -15.18
N ASP A 277 -19.54 9.30 -15.55
CA ASP A 277 -20.39 9.67 -16.66
C ASP A 277 -19.69 9.34 -18.01
N PRO A 278 -20.25 8.44 -18.84
CA PRO A 278 -19.65 8.07 -20.11
C PRO A 278 -19.58 9.21 -21.12
N GLU A 279 -20.55 10.14 -21.11
CA GLU A 279 -20.56 11.27 -22.04
C GLU A 279 -19.42 12.24 -21.72
N TRP A 280 -19.22 12.52 -20.43
CA TRP A 280 -18.07 13.30 -19.95
C TRP A 280 -16.73 12.60 -20.20
N PHE A 281 -16.62 11.30 -19.89
CA PHE A 281 -15.37 10.57 -20.08
C PHE A 281 -14.92 10.58 -21.55
N ALA A 282 -15.88 10.53 -22.48
CA ALA A 282 -15.60 10.60 -23.92
C ALA A 282 -15.08 11.97 -24.40
N THR A 283 -15.16 13.03 -23.58
CA THR A 283 -14.59 14.35 -23.92
C THR A 283 -13.14 14.53 -23.50
N LEU A 284 -12.53 13.55 -22.81
CA LEU A 284 -11.16 13.64 -22.35
C LEU A 284 -10.18 13.51 -23.53
N GLU A 285 -9.26 14.48 -23.64
CA GLU A 285 -8.24 14.53 -24.69
C GLU A 285 -7.00 13.70 -24.33
N PRO A 286 -6.20 13.23 -25.31
CA PRO A 286 -4.98 12.47 -25.04
C PRO A 286 -4.03 13.17 -24.04
N GLY A 287 -3.49 12.42 -23.09
CA GLY A 287 -2.65 12.95 -21.99
C GLY A 287 -3.43 13.38 -20.74
N TRP A 288 -4.77 13.28 -20.73
CA TRP A 288 -5.61 13.58 -19.58
C TRP A 288 -5.16 12.84 -18.32
N GLN A 289 -4.68 11.60 -18.43
CA GLN A 289 -4.38 10.80 -17.26
C GLN A 289 -3.14 11.30 -16.52
N ASP A 290 -2.12 11.75 -17.26
CA ASP A 290 -0.95 12.39 -16.69
C ASP A 290 -1.32 13.73 -16.04
N GLU A 291 -2.17 14.51 -16.70
CA GLU A 291 -2.70 15.77 -16.15
C GLU A 291 -3.42 15.53 -14.81
N TRP A 292 -4.31 14.55 -14.75
CA TRP A 292 -5.06 14.19 -13.54
C TRP A 292 -4.14 13.73 -12.41
N ARG A 293 -3.15 12.88 -12.72
CA ARG A 293 -2.17 12.41 -11.73
C ARG A 293 -1.34 13.56 -11.17
N MET A 294 -0.89 14.47 -12.04
CA MET A 294 -0.08 15.61 -11.62
C MET A 294 -0.91 16.64 -10.85
N ASN A 295 -2.12 16.96 -11.31
CA ASN A 295 -3.07 17.82 -10.61
C ASN A 295 -3.34 17.33 -9.17
N PHE A 296 -3.65 16.04 -9.02
CA PHE A 296 -3.81 15.43 -7.70
C PHE A 296 -2.55 15.55 -6.84
N THR A 297 -1.39 15.27 -7.41
CA THR A 297 -0.11 15.33 -6.67
C THR A 297 0.17 16.76 -6.18
N ILE A 298 -0.02 17.76 -7.04
CA ILE A 298 0.16 19.18 -6.71
C ILE A 298 -0.76 19.56 -5.55
N LEU A 299 -2.07 19.32 -5.68
CA LEU A 299 -3.04 19.73 -4.67
C LEU A 299 -2.86 18.97 -3.35
N GLN A 300 -2.63 17.66 -3.42
CA GLN A 300 -2.47 16.83 -2.23
C GLN A 300 -1.21 17.22 -1.42
N THR A 301 -0.15 17.68 -2.10
CA THR A 301 1.09 18.15 -1.45
C THR A 301 1.06 19.63 -1.06
N GLY A 302 -0.09 20.31 -1.19
CA GLY A 302 -0.29 21.71 -0.77
C GLY A 302 0.05 22.76 -1.83
N GLY A 303 0.30 22.35 -3.08
CA GLY A 303 0.49 23.24 -4.21
C GLY A 303 -0.81 23.88 -4.72
N PHE A 304 -0.69 24.70 -5.77
CA PHE A 304 -1.80 25.41 -6.39
C PHE A 304 -2.07 24.87 -7.80
N ALA A 305 -3.35 24.71 -8.13
CA ALA A 305 -3.83 24.41 -9.47
C ALA A 305 -5.12 25.19 -9.74
N ASP A 306 -5.43 25.44 -11.01
CA ASP A 306 -6.61 26.21 -11.43
C ASP A 306 -7.94 25.49 -11.13
N ALA A 307 -7.90 24.16 -11.08
CA ALA A 307 -9.03 23.31 -10.75
C ALA A 307 -8.59 22.12 -9.89
N ASP A 308 -9.46 21.67 -9.00
CA ASP A 308 -9.36 20.34 -8.39
C ASP A 308 -10.13 19.35 -9.27
N LEU A 309 -9.40 18.45 -9.93
CA LEU A 309 -10.00 17.45 -10.83
C LEU A 309 -10.58 16.26 -10.04
N VAL A 310 -10.01 15.94 -8.88
CA VAL A 310 -10.40 14.77 -8.09
C VAL A 310 -11.53 15.09 -7.12
N GLN A 311 -11.49 16.24 -6.45
CA GLN A 311 -12.55 16.75 -5.55
C GLN A 311 -12.95 15.71 -4.50
N ASP A 312 -12.02 15.34 -3.61
CA ASP A 312 -12.30 14.36 -2.58
C ASP A 312 -11.61 14.65 -1.24
N GLY A 313 -11.77 13.75 -0.28
CA GLY A 313 -11.22 13.92 1.07
C GLY A 313 -9.68 13.98 1.12
N TRP A 314 -8.96 13.52 0.09
CA TRP A 314 -7.51 13.68 0.03
C TRP A 314 -7.11 15.10 -0.36
N THR A 315 -7.84 15.74 -1.27
CA THR A 315 -7.57 17.13 -1.68
C THR A 315 -8.22 18.15 -0.74
N ASP A 316 -9.32 17.81 -0.07
CA ASP A 316 -10.04 18.69 0.88
C ASP A 316 -9.14 19.16 2.02
N ILE A 317 -8.47 18.24 2.73
CA ILE A 317 -7.63 18.62 3.87
C ILE A 317 -6.45 19.52 3.45
N SER A 318 -5.76 19.19 2.35
CA SER A 318 -4.63 19.97 1.85
C SER A 318 -5.06 21.37 1.39
N GLN A 319 -6.22 21.48 0.74
CA GLN A 319 -6.78 22.76 0.33
C GLN A 319 -7.20 23.61 1.53
N ARG A 320 -7.85 23.03 2.54
CA ARG A 320 -8.21 23.75 3.77
C ARG A 320 -7.00 24.38 4.46
N ILE A 321 -5.89 23.64 4.55
CA ILE A 321 -4.64 24.12 5.16
C ILE A 321 -4.10 25.31 4.35
N ARG A 322 -4.01 25.14 3.03
CA ARG A 322 -3.49 26.16 2.12
C ARG A 322 -4.36 27.43 2.14
N ASP A 323 -5.68 27.28 2.05
CA ASP A 323 -6.63 28.39 2.01
C ASP A 323 -6.61 29.19 3.34
N ARG A 324 -6.43 28.48 4.47
CA ARG A 324 -6.22 29.10 5.78
C ARG A 324 -4.96 29.97 5.81
N ILE A 325 -3.83 29.44 5.35
CA ILE A 325 -2.57 30.21 5.31
C ILE A 325 -2.74 31.44 4.42
N VAL A 326 -3.39 31.31 3.25
CA VAL A 326 -3.65 32.44 2.34
C VAL A 326 -4.53 33.50 3.01
N ALA A 327 -5.56 33.10 3.75
CA ALA A 327 -6.41 34.02 4.51
C ALA A 327 -5.62 34.75 5.61
N GLU A 328 -4.86 34.02 6.43
CA GLU A 328 -4.03 34.57 7.51
C GLU A 328 -2.94 35.53 6.98
N MET A 329 -2.36 35.24 5.82
CA MET A 329 -1.45 36.15 5.12
C MET A 329 -2.16 37.41 4.59
N THR A 330 -3.38 37.25 4.06
CA THR A 330 -4.18 38.38 3.55
C THR A 330 -4.59 39.33 4.69
N ASP A 331 -4.88 38.77 5.86
CA ASP A 331 -5.26 39.52 7.06
C ASP A 331 -4.05 40.12 7.81
N GLY A 332 -2.83 39.80 7.37
CA GLY A 332 -1.58 40.31 7.95
C GLY A 332 -1.17 39.63 9.26
N GLU A 333 -1.77 38.48 9.59
CA GLU A 333 -1.44 37.67 10.78
C GLU A 333 -0.18 36.81 10.54
N VAL A 334 0.09 36.46 9.28
CA VAL A 334 1.30 35.75 8.84
C VAL A 334 2.04 36.61 7.81
N GLU A 335 3.27 37.02 8.10
CA GLU A 335 4.08 37.86 7.20
C GLU A 335 4.66 37.08 6.01
N GLU A 336 5.05 35.82 6.22
CA GLU A 336 5.66 34.97 5.20
C GLU A 336 5.19 33.51 5.31
N PHE A 337 5.07 32.84 4.16
CA PHE A 337 4.85 31.40 4.12
C PHE A 337 6.07 30.69 4.70
N GLY A 338 5.88 29.92 5.77
CA GLY A 338 6.98 29.24 6.44
C GLY A 338 6.54 28.01 7.24
N PRO A 339 7.49 27.20 7.74
CA PRO A 339 7.19 25.94 8.44
C PRO A 339 6.26 26.11 9.64
N GLU A 340 6.40 27.22 10.38
CA GLU A 340 5.58 27.49 11.57
C GLU A 340 4.13 27.85 11.20
N ALA A 341 3.93 28.73 10.21
CA ALA A 341 2.60 29.06 9.71
C ALA A 341 1.90 27.82 9.12
N PHE A 342 2.64 27.02 8.35
CA PHE A 342 2.13 25.75 7.84
C PHE A 342 1.72 24.80 8.95
N ARG A 343 2.56 24.66 10.00
CA ARG A 343 2.24 23.81 11.15
C ARG A 343 0.98 24.29 11.84
N GLN A 344 0.86 25.58 12.19
CA GLN A 344 -0.32 26.12 12.86
C GLN A 344 -1.60 25.91 12.04
N ALA A 345 -1.55 26.20 10.75
CA ALA A 345 -2.68 25.99 9.85
C ALA A 345 -3.03 24.50 9.71
N TYR A 346 -2.03 23.62 9.59
CA TYR A 346 -2.20 22.17 9.61
C TYR A 346 -2.92 21.71 10.88
N GLU A 347 -2.43 22.16 12.04
CA GLU A 347 -2.98 21.73 13.31
C GLU A 347 -4.44 22.15 13.50
N ALA A 348 -4.78 23.39 13.12
CA ALA A 348 -6.14 23.91 13.22
C ALA A 348 -7.10 23.22 12.24
N SER A 349 -6.69 23.09 10.97
CA SER A 349 -7.50 22.41 9.94
C SER A 349 -7.70 20.92 10.23
N ASP A 350 -6.69 20.25 10.80
CA ASP A 350 -6.81 18.85 11.24
C ASP A 350 -7.78 18.70 12.41
N ASP A 351 -7.70 19.58 13.42
CA ASP A 351 -8.62 19.55 14.57
C ASP A 351 -10.08 19.76 14.12
N GLU A 352 -10.33 20.70 13.21
CA GLU A 352 -11.65 20.93 12.61
C GLU A 352 -12.16 19.70 11.84
N LYS A 353 -11.33 19.13 10.96
CA LYS A 353 -11.68 17.92 10.20
C LYS A 353 -11.96 16.73 11.11
N MET A 354 -11.15 16.53 12.15
CA MET A 354 -11.35 15.44 13.09
C MET A 354 -12.62 15.62 13.93
N GLU A 355 -13.01 16.86 14.24
CA GLU A 355 -14.30 17.14 14.88
C GLU A 355 -15.48 16.86 13.93
N GLU A 356 -15.39 17.20 12.64
CA GLU A 356 -16.39 16.80 11.63
C GLU A 356 -16.57 15.28 11.58
N ILE A 357 -15.46 14.53 11.60
CA ILE A 357 -15.48 13.06 11.62
C ILE A 357 -16.15 12.54 12.90
N ARG A 358 -15.82 13.09 14.07
CA ARG A 358 -16.47 12.69 15.33
C ARG A 358 -17.96 13.05 15.36
N ALA A 359 -18.34 14.21 14.83
CA ALA A 359 -19.73 14.63 14.69
C ALA A 359 -20.51 13.72 13.73
N ARG A 360 -19.88 13.25 12.63
CA ARG A 360 -20.46 12.25 11.73
C ARG A 360 -20.75 10.94 12.46
N VAL A 361 -19.85 10.48 13.33
CA VAL A 361 -20.10 9.30 14.18
C VAL A 361 -21.33 9.52 15.06
N ASP A 362 -21.41 10.65 15.77
CA ASP A 362 -22.56 10.97 16.65
C ASP A 362 -23.90 11.07 15.90
N ALA A 363 -23.85 11.49 14.63
CA ALA A 363 -25.01 11.63 13.76
C ALA A 363 -25.51 10.29 13.20
N LEU A 364 -24.60 9.38 12.86
CA LEU A 364 -24.92 8.12 12.18
C LEU A 364 -25.09 6.93 13.13
N VAL A 365 -24.47 6.94 14.32
CA VAL A 365 -24.51 5.82 15.27
C VAL A 365 -25.51 6.12 16.39
N ALA A 366 -26.54 5.30 16.50
CA ALA A 366 -27.68 5.52 17.40
C ALA A 366 -27.30 5.26 18.88
N ASP A 367 -26.59 4.16 19.14
CA ASP A 367 -26.12 3.84 20.49
C ASP A 367 -24.95 4.73 20.91
N LYS A 368 -25.10 5.44 22.03
CA LYS A 368 -24.13 6.45 22.47
C LYS A 368 -22.83 5.87 22.97
N ALA A 369 -22.84 4.67 23.56
CA ALA A 369 -21.61 4.01 24.00
C ALA A 369 -20.78 3.55 22.79
N THR A 370 -21.43 2.94 21.80
CA THR A 370 -20.83 2.53 20.53
C THR A 370 -20.31 3.74 19.74
N ALA A 371 -21.10 4.81 19.67
CA ALA A 371 -20.67 6.06 19.03
C ALA A 371 -19.40 6.62 19.68
N GLU A 372 -19.33 6.66 21.01
CA GLU A 372 -18.13 7.15 21.71
C GLU A 372 -16.90 6.26 21.45
N ALA A 373 -17.08 4.94 21.44
CA ALA A 373 -16.01 3.98 21.13
C ALA A 373 -15.54 4.05 19.66
N LEU A 374 -16.38 4.48 18.73
CA LEU A 374 -16.01 4.67 17.32
C LEU A 374 -15.31 5.99 17.03
N LYS A 375 -15.25 6.94 17.97
CA LYS A 375 -14.62 8.24 17.75
C LYS A 375 -13.10 8.13 17.73
N PRO A 376 -12.43 8.52 16.62
CA PRO A 376 -10.98 8.63 16.59
C PRO A 376 -10.50 9.86 17.37
N TRP A 377 -9.55 9.62 18.27
CA TRP A 377 -8.92 10.64 19.11
C TRP A 377 -7.41 10.67 18.85
N TYR A 378 -7.05 11.13 17.66
CA TYR A 378 -5.69 11.31 17.16
C TYR A 378 -5.71 12.25 15.93
N ARG A 379 -4.55 12.74 15.45
CA ARG A 379 -4.46 13.53 14.19
C ARG A 379 -4.82 12.69 12.98
N GLN A 380 -5.54 13.23 12.00
CA GLN A 380 -6.08 12.45 10.87
C GLN A 380 -5.04 11.56 10.18
N LEU A 381 -3.82 12.06 9.99
CA LEU A 381 -2.73 11.37 9.28
C LEU A 381 -1.81 10.52 10.18
N CYS A 382 -2.14 10.35 11.46
CA CYS A 382 -1.53 9.32 12.31
C CYS A 382 -1.81 7.90 11.81
N LYS A 383 -2.88 7.74 11.04
CA LYS A 383 -3.27 6.50 10.36
C LYS A 383 -3.73 6.84 8.94
N ARG A 384 -3.83 5.84 8.06
CA ARG A 384 -4.41 6.05 6.74
C ARG A 384 -5.90 6.42 6.91
N PRO A 385 -6.35 7.58 6.40
CA PRO A 385 -7.76 7.96 6.43
C PRO A 385 -8.62 6.89 5.75
N CYS A 386 -9.75 6.57 6.35
CA CYS A 386 -10.74 5.68 5.78
C CYS A 386 -11.93 6.50 5.29
N PHE A 387 -12.60 6.04 4.25
CA PHE A 387 -13.85 6.63 3.81
C PHE A 387 -14.84 5.55 3.42
N HIS A 388 -16.03 5.62 3.98
CA HIS A 388 -17.10 4.65 3.75
C HIS A 388 -18.44 5.22 4.16
N ASP A 389 -19.47 4.96 3.35
CA ASP A 389 -20.80 5.51 3.59
C ASP A 389 -21.65 4.61 4.51
N GLU A 390 -21.45 3.29 4.46
CA GLU A 390 -22.25 2.32 5.26
C GLU A 390 -21.60 1.79 6.56
N TYR A 391 -20.29 2.03 6.80
CA TYR A 391 -19.56 1.41 7.91
C TYR A 391 -20.14 1.80 9.28
N LEU A 392 -20.36 3.10 9.49
CA LEU A 392 -20.87 3.62 10.76
C LEU A 392 -22.32 3.16 11.00
N GLU A 393 -23.16 3.18 9.95
CA GLU A 393 -24.55 2.74 10.04
C GLU A 393 -24.69 1.23 10.30
N SER A 394 -23.68 0.44 9.96
CA SER A 394 -23.66 -1.01 10.22
C SER A 394 -23.78 -1.33 11.71
N PHE A 395 -23.30 -0.45 12.60
CA PHE A 395 -23.40 -0.62 14.06
C PHE A 395 -24.81 -0.35 14.63
N ASN A 396 -25.75 0.10 13.81
CA ASN A 396 -27.16 0.21 14.21
C ASN A 396 -27.95 -1.09 13.95
N LEU A 397 -27.34 -2.07 13.28
CA LEU A 397 -27.99 -3.35 13.01
C LEU A 397 -28.01 -4.20 14.28
N PRO A 398 -29.13 -4.88 14.59
CA PRO A 398 -29.34 -5.52 15.89
C PRO A 398 -28.37 -6.68 16.20
N GLY A 399 -27.78 -7.29 15.18
CA GLY A 399 -26.79 -8.37 15.32
C GLY A 399 -25.34 -7.89 15.38
N VAL A 400 -25.08 -6.58 15.40
CA VAL A 400 -23.70 -6.04 15.36
C VAL A 400 -23.34 -5.47 16.71
N GLN A 401 -22.21 -5.92 17.25
CA GLN A 401 -21.65 -5.44 18.51
C GLN A 401 -20.21 -4.98 18.31
N LEU A 402 -19.94 -3.74 18.71
CA LEU A 402 -18.57 -3.24 18.84
C LEU A 402 -18.02 -3.65 20.20
N ILE A 403 -16.89 -4.35 20.19
CA ILE A 403 -16.14 -4.73 21.39
C ILE A 403 -14.88 -3.86 21.45
N ASP A 404 -14.96 -2.74 22.18
CA ASP A 404 -13.80 -1.90 22.44
C ASP A 404 -12.89 -2.53 23.50
N THR A 405 -11.60 -2.57 23.19
CA THR A 405 -10.57 -3.17 24.07
C THR A 405 -9.85 -2.13 24.92
N ASP A 406 -10.31 -0.87 24.91
CA ASP A 406 -9.70 0.27 25.60
C ASP A 406 -8.20 0.41 25.25
N GLY A 407 -7.87 0.25 23.95
CA GLY A 407 -6.50 0.35 23.46
C GLY A 407 -5.60 -0.87 23.71
N ARG A 408 -6.05 -1.87 24.48
CA ARG A 408 -5.22 -3.01 24.88
C ARG A 408 -5.16 -4.13 23.84
N GLY A 409 -6.17 -4.24 22.98
CA GLY A 409 -6.32 -5.35 22.04
C GLY A 409 -6.87 -6.63 22.70
N VAL A 410 -6.88 -7.71 21.93
CA VAL A 410 -7.36 -9.02 22.40
C VAL A 410 -6.43 -9.60 23.47
N GLU A 411 -6.99 -10.08 24.58
CA GLU A 411 -6.23 -10.61 25.72
C GLU A 411 -5.71 -12.03 25.41
N ARG A 412 -6.61 -12.93 24.99
CA ARG A 412 -6.30 -14.30 24.59
C ARG A 412 -7.40 -14.88 23.73
N ILE A 413 -7.08 -15.99 23.07
CA ILE A 413 -8.02 -16.83 22.33
C ILE A 413 -7.97 -18.24 22.93
N ASP A 414 -9.12 -18.90 23.04
CA ASP A 414 -9.19 -20.33 23.35
C ASP A 414 -9.96 -21.10 22.28
N ALA A 415 -10.21 -22.39 22.53
CA ALA A 415 -10.91 -23.29 21.62
C ALA A 415 -12.26 -22.75 21.09
N THR A 416 -12.93 -21.89 21.87
CA THR A 416 -14.32 -21.50 21.60
C THR A 416 -14.49 -20.02 21.28
N GLY A 417 -13.49 -19.17 21.55
CA GLY A 417 -13.66 -17.75 21.29
C GLY A 417 -12.54 -16.84 21.79
N VAL A 418 -12.91 -15.57 21.91
CA VAL A 418 -12.02 -14.44 22.19
C VAL A 418 -12.27 -13.91 23.60
N TRP A 419 -11.21 -13.52 24.31
CA TRP A 419 -11.30 -12.91 25.63
C TRP A 419 -10.88 -11.44 25.60
N ILE A 420 -11.71 -10.58 26.20
CA ILE A 420 -11.46 -9.15 26.38
C ILE A 420 -11.83 -8.76 27.80
N GLY A 421 -10.88 -8.25 28.59
CA GLY A 421 -11.19 -7.71 29.92
C GLY A 421 -11.81 -8.73 30.87
N GLY A 422 -11.46 -10.02 30.74
CA GLY A 422 -12.04 -11.11 31.52
C GLY A 422 -13.42 -11.60 31.05
N GLU A 423 -14.01 -11.01 30.01
CA GLU A 423 -15.23 -11.48 29.36
C GLU A 423 -14.88 -12.38 28.17
N HIS A 424 -15.70 -13.41 27.95
CA HIS A 424 -15.52 -14.38 26.87
C HIS A 424 -16.61 -14.21 25.81
N PHE A 425 -16.17 -14.14 24.56
CA PHE A 425 -17.00 -14.02 23.38
C PHE A 425 -16.84 -15.27 22.54
N GLU A 426 -17.83 -16.16 22.61
CA GLU A 426 -17.85 -17.38 21.81
C GLU A 426 -18.14 -17.07 20.34
N LEU A 427 -17.43 -17.75 19.43
CA LEU A 427 -17.50 -17.49 17.98
C LEU A 427 -17.54 -18.80 17.19
N ASP A 428 -18.24 -18.80 16.08
CA ASP A 428 -18.18 -19.89 15.09
C ASP A 428 -17.11 -19.61 14.03
N CYS A 429 -16.89 -18.33 13.73
CA CYS A 429 -15.93 -17.86 12.74
C CYS A 429 -15.10 -16.69 13.29
N LEU A 430 -13.78 -16.70 13.06
CA LEU A 430 -12.87 -15.62 13.42
C LEU A 430 -12.10 -15.12 12.19
N ILE A 431 -12.30 -13.85 11.86
CA ILE A 431 -11.69 -13.18 10.72
C ILE A 431 -10.55 -12.28 11.21
N PHE A 432 -9.35 -12.52 10.70
CA PHE A 432 -8.19 -11.66 10.96
C PHE A 432 -8.11 -10.55 9.90
N ALA A 433 -8.36 -9.31 10.33
CA ALA A 433 -8.16 -8.10 9.54
C ALA A 433 -6.98 -7.28 10.12
N SER A 434 -5.89 -7.98 10.45
CA SER A 434 -4.71 -7.46 11.16
C SER A 434 -3.67 -6.80 10.25
N GLY A 435 -3.93 -6.77 8.94
CA GLY A 435 -3.10 -6.09 7.95
C GLY A 435 -1.87 -6.90 7.54
N PHE A 436 -0.80 -6.18 7.18
CA PHE A 436 0.39 -6.75 6.55
C PHE A 436 1.66 -6.34 7.28
N GLU A 437 2.75 -7.07 7.03
CA GLU A 437 4.08 -6.69 7.52
C GLU A 437 4.56 -5.37 6.92
N VAL A 438 5.07 -4.49 7.78
CA VAL A 438 5.68 -3.20 7.42
C VAL A 438 6.91 -3.00 8.31
N GLY A 439 8.00 -2.50 7.73
CA GLY A 439 9.24 -2.23 8.46
C GLY A 439 10.04 -3.48 8.86
N THR A 440 9.70 -4.66 8.34
CA THR A 440 10.52 -5.88 8.47
C THR A 440 11.63 -5.92 7.40
N GLU A 441 12.63 -6.78 7.60
CA GLU A 441 13.74 -6.99 6.65
C GLU A 441 13.26 -7.17 5.21
N HIS A 442 14.04 -6.65 4.25
CA HIS A 442 13.67 -6.75 2.84
C HIS A 442 13.53 -8.20 2.39
N ALA A 443 14.53 -9.06 2.66
CA ALA A 443 14.48 -10.47 2.28
C ALA A 443 13.29 -11.21 2.92
N ARG A 444 12.96 -10.89 4.17
CA ARG A 444 11.74 -11.42 4.82
C ARG A 444 10.48 -10.96 4.10
N ARG A 445 10.39 -9.71 3.64
CA ARG A 445 9.20 -9.27 2.88
C ARG A 445 9.19 -9.89 1.49
N ALA A 446 10.28 -9.84 0.75
CA ALA A 446 10.36 -10.39 -0.61
C ALA A 446 10.20 -11.91 -0.66
N GLY A 447 10.63 -12.63 0.38
CA GLY A 447 10.60 -14.10 0.46
C GLY A 447 11.84 -14.79 -0.07
N PHE A 448 12.84 -14.03 -0.50
CA PHE A 448 14.12 -14.49 -1.03
C PHE A 448 15.19 -13.44 -0.73
N GLU A 449 16.46 -13.85 -0.84
CA GLU A 449 17.59 -12.93 -0.78
C GLU A 449 18.06 -12.59 -2.19
N THR A 450 18.57 -11.36 -2.34
CA THR A 450 19.19 -10.86 -3.57
C THR A 450 20.68 -10.68 -3.33
N THR A 451 21.51 -11.37 -4.10
CA THR A 451 22.97 -11.38 -3.95
C THR A 451 23.61 -10.71 -5.16
N GLY A 452 24.25 -9.56 -4.96
CA GLY A 452 24.98 -8.81 -5.97
C GLY A 452 26.43 -9.28 -6.15
N ARG A 453 27.30 -8.35 -6.57
CA ARG A 453 28.74 -8.60 -6.79
C ARG A 453 29.41 -9.14 -5.53
N ASP A 454 30.41 -10.00 -5.73
CA ASP A 454 31.26 -10.56 -4.67
C ASP A 454 30.49 -11.21 -3.50
N GLY A 455 29.23 -11.61 -3.72
CA GLY A 455 28.39 -12.22 -2.69
C GLY A 455 27.72 -11.24 -1.72
N VAL A 456 27.75 -9.92 -2.01
CA VAL A 456 27.09 -8.91 -1.17
C VAL A 456 25.58 -9.08 -1.25
N THR A 457 24.92 -9.28 -0.10
CA THR A 457 23.46 -9.39 -0.05
C THR A 457 22.80 -8.01 -0.01
N LEU A 458 21.60 -7.90 -0.55
CA LEU A 458 20.81 -6.66 -0.50
C LEU A 458 20.42 -6.33 0.95
N THR A 459 20.19 -7.35 1.78
CA THR A 459 20.00 -7.18 3.22
C THR A 459 21.20 -6.50 3.88
N ASP A 460 22.43 -6.94 3.59
CA ASP A 460 23.64 -6.32 4.14
C ASP A 460 23.85 -4.90 3.60
N HIS A 461 23.66 -4.69 2.29
CA HIS A 461 23.77 -3.37 1.66
C HIS A 461 22.75 -2.37 2.25
N TRP A 462 21.58 -2.83 2.64
CA TRP A 462 20.51 -2.01 3.24
C TRP A 462 20.40 -2.12 4.76
N ALA A 463 21.46 -2.58 5.45
CA ALA A 463 21.46 -2.73 6.91
C ALA A 463 21.13 -1.41 7.64
N ASP A 464 21.59 -0.27 7.10
CA ASP A 464 21.31 1.08 7.59
C ASP A 464 20.09 1.75 6.92
N GLY A 465 19.26 0.97 6.21
CA GLY A 465 18.18 1.44 5.35
C GLY A 465 18.56 1.45 3.87
N MET A 466 17.57 1.65 3.01
CA MET A 466 17.74 1.65 1.56
C MET A 466 18.88 2.60 1.16
N GLN A 467 19.71 2.14 0.24
CA GLN A 467 20.75 2.92 -0.43
C GLN A 467 20.50 2.75 -1.92
N SER A 468 20.29 3.86 -2.62
CA SER A 468 19.93 3.84 -4.05
C SER A 468 20.23 5.18 -4.71
N LEU A 469 20.14 5.20 -6.04
CA LEU A 469 19.90 6.40 -6.82
C LEU A 469 18.43 6.40 -7.28
N HIS A 470 17.73 7.49 -6.98
CA HIS A 470 16.34 7.77 -7.36
C HIS A 470 15.28 6.80 -6.80
N GLY A 471 15.65 5.90 -5.89
CA GLY A 471 14.80 4.79 -5.47
C GLY A 471 14.73 3.62 -6.45
N ILE A 472 15.55 3.64 -7.52
CA ILE A 472 15.47 2.69 -8.64
C ILE A 472 16.75 1.86 -8.77
N HIS A 473 17.93 2.49 -8.76
CA HIS A 473 19.21 1.83 -9.02
C HIS A 473 19.97 1.59 -7.72
N VAL A 474 20.62 0.43 -7.59
CA VAL A 474 21.37 0.05 -6.38
C VAL A 474 22.79 -0.35 -6.78
N ARG A 475 23.79 0.22 -6.10
CA ARG A 475 25.20 -0.09 -6.39
C ARG A 475 25.57 -1.49 -5.93
N GLU A 476 26.46 -2.18 -6.64
CA GLU A 476 26.81 -3.60 -6.45
C GLU A 476 25.72 -4.59 -6.91
N PHE A 477 24.60 -4.08 -7.43
CA PHE A 477 23.52 -4.87 -8.03
C PHE A 477 23.29 -4.39 -9.48
N PRO A 478 24.26 -4.60 -10.38
CA PRO A 478 24.14 -4.18 -11.77
C PRO A 478 22.90 -4.77 -12.43
N ASN A 479 22.29 -4.03 -13.36
CA ASN A 479 21.07 -4.43 -14.08
C ASN A 479 19.83 -4.73 -13.22
N LEU A 480 19.88 -4.49 -11.91
CA LEU A 480 18.74 -4.60 -11.01
C LEU A 480 18.05 -3.23 -10.88
N PHE A 481 16.72 -3.23 -11.00
CA PHE A 481 15.88 -2.05 -10.83
C PHE A 481 14.79 -2.30 -9.79
N ILE A 482 14.69 -1.41 -8.80
CA ILE A 482 13.63 -1.43 -7.79
C ILE A 482 12.42 -0.64 -8.31
N VAL A 483 11.22 -1.20 -8.17
CA VAL A 483 9.96 -0.55 -8.54
C VAL A 483 9.11 -0.32 -7.29
N GLY A 484 9.22 0.87 -6.71
CA GLY A 484 8.52 1.22 -5.47
C GLY A 484 8.53 2.72 -5.17
N PRO A 485 7.92 3.15 -4.04
CA PRO A 485 7.80 4.56 -3.68
C PRO A 485 9.03 5.13 -2.93
N THR A 486 9.73 4.30 -2.16
CA THR A 486 10.80 4.69 -1.23
C THR A 486 11.99 5.32 -1.98
N GLN A 487 12.55 6.40 -1.43
CA GLN A 487 13.63 7.21 -2.02
C GLN A 487 13.33 7.79 -3.41
N GLY A 488 12.10 7.65 -3.90
CA GLY A 488 11.57 8.36 -5.05
C GLY A 488 10.64 9.50 -4.62
N ALA A 489 9.46 9.61 -5.23
CA ALA A 489 8.43 10.58 -4.82
C ALA A 489 7.80 10.26 -3.47
N ASN A 490 7.79 8.99 -3.07
CA ASN A 490 7.14 8.50 -1.85
C ASN A 490 5.68 8.96 -1.69
N LEU A 491 4.93 9.04 -2.81
CA LEU A 491 3.53 9.48 -2.81
C LEU A 491 2.60 8.34 -2.35
N ILE A 492 2.42 8.19 -1.03
CA ILE A 492 1.65 7.10 -0.43
C ILE A 492 0.12 7.20 -0.67
N SER A 493 -0.37 8.40 -0.95
CA SER A 493 -1.78 8.66 -1.32
C SER A 493 -2.13 8.18 -2.73
N ASN A 494 -1.14 8.05 -3.61
CA ASN A 494 -1.28 7.43 -4.93
C ASN A 494 -0.02 6.63 -5.31
N ILE A 495 0.04 5.39 -4.85
CA ILE A 495 1.20 4.51 -5.05
C ILE A 495 1.49 4.28 -6.54
N THR A 496 0.46 4.13 -7.39
CA THR A 496 0.65 3.77 -8.80
C THR A 496 1.30 4.87 -9.63
N HIS A 497 1.20 6.15 -9.22
CA HIS A 497 1.95 7.23 -9.87
C HIS A 497 3.47 6.99 -9.75
N ASN A 498 3.96 6.59 -8.57
CA ASN A 498 5.37 6.21 -8.39
C ASN A 498 5.77 5.06 -9.32
N LEU A 499 4.90 4.06 -9.47
CA LEU A 499 5.17 2.87 -10.30
C LEU A 499 5.24 3.20 -11.80
N VAL A 500 4.34 4.06 -12.28
CA VAL A 500 4.31 4.51 -13.69
C VAL A 500 5.59 5.28 -14.02
N GLU A 501 6.03 6.16 -13.13
CA GLU A 501 7.25 6.96 -13.30
C GLU A 501 8.52 6.09 -13.25
N ALA A 502 8.60 5.14 -12.32
CA ALA A 502 9.70 4.18 -12.26
C ALA A 502 9.76 3.31 -13.54
N ALA A 503 8.63 2.79 -14.02
CA ALA A 503 8.56 2.00 -15.24
C ALA A 503 8.99 2.78 -16.49
N ALA A 504 8.60 4.05 -16.60
CA ALA A 504 9.02 4.92 -17.70
C ALA A 504 10.54 5.16 -17.67
N THR A 505 11.12 5.33 -16.49
CA THR A 505 12.58 5.48 -16.33
C THR A 505 13.33 4.20 -16.69
N ILE A 506 12.89 3.05 -16.16
CA ILE A 506 13.53 1.74 -16.40
C ILE A 506 13.52 1.39 -17.89
N SER A 507 12.39 1.60 -18.59
CA SER A 507 12.32 1.29 -20.01
C SER A 507 13.27 2.15 -20.85
N LYS A 508 13.47 3.42 -20.49
CA LYS A 508 14.43 4.32 -21.15
C LYS A 508 15.88 3.91 -20.90
N VAL A 509 16.21 3.53 -19.66
CA VAL A 509 17.57 3.07 -19.32
C VAL A 509 17.92 1.78 -20.07
N ILE A 510 17.01 0.80 -20.09
CA ILE A 510 17.25 -0.47 -20.82
C ILE A 510 17.30 -0.23 -22.33
N ALA A 511 16.43 0.63 -22.88
CA ALA A 511 16.49 0.99 -24.29
C ALA A 511 17.84 1.63 -24.67
N HIS A 512 18.36 2.53 -23.83
CA HIS A 512 19.67 3.13 -24.04
C HIS A 512 20.81 2.10 -23.94
N ALA A 513 20.78 1.21 -22.94
CA ALA A 513 21.75 0.13 -22.82
C ALA A 513 21.79 -0.76 -24.08
N ARG A 514 20.63 -1.01 -24.71
CA ARG A 514 20.55 -1.73 -25.99
C ARG A 514 21.15 -0.91 -27.14
N GLU A 515 20.85 0.38 -27.21
CA GLU A 515 21.35 1.30 -28.24
C GLU A 515 22.88 1.38 -28.25
N VAL A 516 23.50 1.48 -27.07
CA VAL A 516 24.97 1.60 -26.95
C VAL A 516 25.70 0.26 -26.84
N GLY A 517 24.96 -0.85 -26.81
CA GLY A 517 25.54 -2.20 -26.70
C GLY A 517 26.16 -2.51 -25.33
N ALA A 518 25.68 -1.89 -24.26
CA ALA A 518 26.18 -2.10 -22.90
C ALA A 518 25.49 -3.29 -22.22
N HIS A 519 26.25 -4.32 -21.86
CA HIS A 519 25.77 -5.50 -21.14
C HIS A 519 25.40 -5.23 -19.67
N GLU A 520 26.04 -4.24 -19.05
CA GLU A 520 25.80 -3.86 -17.66
C GLU A 520 25.44 -2.38 -17.54
N VAL A 521 24.49 -2.09 -16.66
CA VAL A 521 24.10 -0.76 -16.18
C VAL A 521 24.24 -0.76 -14.66
N GLU A 522 25.08 0.11 -14.13
CA GLU A 522 25.34 0.18 -12.70
C GLU A 522 25.47 1.62 -12.22
N VAL A 523 24.91 1.93 -11.06
CA VAL A 523 25.06 3.26 -10.47
C VAL A 523 26.47 3.44 -9.89
N THR A 524 27.05 4.62 -10.11
CA THR A 524 28.34 5.00 -9.54
C THR A 524 28.25 5.18 -8.01
N GLN A 525 29.37 4.96 -7.31
CA GLN A 525 29.45 5.20 -5.85
C GLN A 525 29.11 6.64 -5.50
N GLN A 526 29.57 7.58 -6.31
CA GLN A 526 29.33 8.99 -6.10
C GLN A 526 27.83 9.32 -6.17
N ALA A 527 27.15 8.88 -7.22
CA ALA A 527 25.73 9.21 -7.42
C ALA A 527 24.83 8.58 -6.34
N GLU A 528 25.07 7.33 -5.93
CA GLU A 528 24.34 6.71 -4.81
C GLU A 528 24.59 7.46 -3.50
N SER A 529 25.85 7.81 -3.21
CA SER A 529 26.20 8.53 -1.98
C SER A 529 25.59 9.93 -1.93
N GLU A 530 25.60 10.66 -3.04
CA GLU A 530 24.99 11.99 -3.17
C GLU A 530 23.47 11.92 -3.02
N TRP A 531 22.82 10.93 -3.63
CA TRP A 531 21.37 10.73 -3.46
C TRP A 531 21.02 10.37 -2.02
N VAL A 532 21.74 9.44 -1.40
CA VAL A 532 21.51 9.07 0.02
C VAL A 532 21.73 10.26 0.94
N ALA A 533 22.76 11.08 0.69
CA ALA A 533 22.99 12.30 1.45
C ALA A 533 21.84 13.31 1.28
N LEU A 534 21.29 13.44 0.07
CA LEU A 534 20.08 14.24 -0.18
C LEU A 534 18.89 13.70 0.60
N ILE A 535 18.62 12.39 0.55
CA ILE A 535 17.53 11.75 1.31
C ILE A 535 17.69 11.97 2.83
N ASP A 536 18.92 11.92 3.35
CA ASP A 536 19.21 12.18 4.77
C ASP A 536 18.94 13.64 5.18
N THR A 537 18.81 14.59 4.23
CA THR A 537 18.37 15.97 4.52
C THR A 537 16.85 16.12 4.65
N HIS A 538 16.07 15.06 4.37
CA HIS A 538 14.62 15.12 4.47
C HIS A 538 14.21 15.54 5.89
N PRO A 539 13.36 16.57 6.07
CA PRO A 539 13.05 17.17 7.37
C PRO A 539 12.18 16.28 8.29
N GLY A 540 12.10 14.97 8.02
CA GLY A 540 11.06 14.08 8.54
C GLY A 540 9.71 14.28 7.84
N THR A 541 8.81 13.32 8.01
CA THR A 541 7.43 13.41 7.54
C THR A 541 6.49 13.61 8.73
N ILE A 542 5.25 14.05 8.49
CA ILE A 542 4.16 13.88 9.47
C ILE A 542 3.96 12.40 9.85
N PHE A 543 4.37 11.47 8.98
CA PHE A 543 4.49 10.05 9.28
C PHE A 543 5.72 9.82 10.17
N GLY A 544 5.59 9.02 11.23
CA GLY A 544 6.68 8.80 12.19
C GLY A 544 6.58 9.60 13.48
N ASP A 545 5.60 10.47 13.61
CA ASP A 545 5.38 11.25 14.83
C ASP A 545 5.08 10.34 16.04
N THR A 546 5.80 10.56 17.14
CA THR A 546 5.60 9.85 18.41
C THR A 546 4.44 10.42 19.24
N GLU A 547 3.91 11.58 18.86
CA GLU A 547 2.62 12.09 19.36
C GLU A 547 1.43 11.33 18.78
N CYS A 548 1.62 10.66 17.64
CA CYS A 548 0.60 9.82 17.05
C CYS A 548 0.40 8.50 17.80
N THR A 549 -0.84 8.02 17.74
CA THR A 549 -1.18 6.66 18.18
C THR A 549 -0.38 5.62 17.40
N PRO A 550 0.19 4.60 18.07
CA PRO A 550 0.91 3.49 17.44
C PRO A 550 0.23 2.92 16.19
N GLY A 551 1.01 2.77 15.13
CA GLY A 551 0.65 2.05 13.91
C GLY A 551 1.82 1.96 12.94
N TYR A 552 1.56 1.43 11.75
CA TYR A 552 2.63 1.17 10.77
C TYR A 552 3.29 2.44 10.20
N TYR A 553 2.66 3.61 10.29
CA TYR A 553 3.27 4.89 9.91
C TYR A 553 4.38 5.35 10.88
N ASN A 554 4.34 4.95 12.14
CA ASN A 554 5.31 5.37 13.16
C ASN A 554 5.95 4.20 13.91
N ALA A 555 6.15 3.07 13.22
CA ALA A 555 6.82 1.88 13.76
C ALA A 555 6.24 1.42 15.12
N GLU A 556 4.91 1.50 15.24
CA GLU A 556 4.15 1.17 16.46
C GLU A 556 4.52 2.05 17.67
N GLY A 557 4.81 3.33 17.42
CA GLY A 557 5.10 4.36 18.43
C GLY A 557 6.53 4.35 18.98
N ARG A 558 7.43 3.58 18.36
CA ARG A 558 8.86 3.60 18.70
C ARG A 558 9.57 4.75 17.98
N GLU A 559 10.63 5.27 18.58
CA GLU A 559 11.50 6.23 17.91
C GLU A 559 12.07 5.62 16.62
N GLN A 560 11.97 6.38 15.53
CA GLN A 560 12.47 5.93 14.24
C GLN A 560 14.00 5.85 14.24
N THR A 561 14.52 4.69 13.86
CA THR A 561 15.96 4.52 13.61
C THR A 561 16.37 5.25 12.33
N LYS A 562 17.69 5.34 12.07
CA LYS A 562 18.21 5.84 10.79
C LYS A 562 17.66 5.02 9.61
N ARG A 563 17.60 3.69 9.80
CA ARG A 563 17.05 2.75 8.84
C ARG A 563 15.58 3.02 8.54
N ASP A 564 14.76 3.23 9.58
CA ASP A 564 13.33 3.52 9.40
C ASP A 564 13.14 4.78 8.56
N ARG A 565 13.86 5.86 8.91
CA ARG A 565 13.82 7.13 8.18
C ARG A 565 14.17 6.94 6.70
N ARG A 566 15.30 6.30 6.39
CA ARG A 566 15.69 6.06 4.99
C ARG A 566 14.70 5.20 4.21
N ASN A 567 14.03 4.26 4.88
CA ASN A 567 13.03 3.38 4.28
C ASN A 567 11.64 4.03 4.12
N SER A 568 11.39 5.16 4.80
CA SER A 568 10.14 5.91 4.72
C SER A 568 10.28 7.28 4.06
N SER A 569 11.48 7.70 3.67
CA SER A 569 11.72 9.01 3.04
C SER A 569 11.54 8.96 1.52
N GLY A 570 11.10 10.09 0.97
CA GLY A 570 11.18 10.41 -0.46
C GLY A 570 12.13 11.57 -0.72
N HIS A 571 12.03 12.16 -1.91
CA HIS A 571 12.76 13.36 -2.27
C HIS A 571 12.44 14.52 -1.30
N PRO A 572 13.44 15.24 -0.76
CA PRO A 572 13.22 16.26 0.28
C PRO A 572 12.32 17.44 -0.11
N LEU A 573 12.20 17.71 -1.41
CA LEU A 573 11.32 18.76 -1.95
C LEU A 573 9.91 18.24 -2.29
N GLY A 574 9.59 16.99 -1.95
CA GLY A 574 8.29 16.38 -2.15
C GLY A 574 8.10 15.70 -3.52
N SER A 575 6.91 15.11 -3.70
CA SER A 575 6.60 14.23 -4.84
C SER A 575 6.58 14.97 -6.18
N VAL A 576 6.05 16.20 -6.24
CA VAL A 576 6.03 17.01 -7.48
C VAL A 576 7.45 17.25 -7.98
N ALA A 577 8.33 17.74 -7.10
CA ALA A 577 9.73 18.01 -7.44
C ALA A 577 10.46 16.75 -7.90
N TYR A 578 10.18 15.59 -7.28
CA TYR A 578 10.75 14.32 -7.74
C TYR A 578 10.27 13.96 -9.14
N PHE A 579 8.97 14.05 -9.42
CA PHE A 579 8.42 13.67 -10.73
C PHE A 579 8.95 14.56 -11.85
N GLU A 580 9.05 15.87 -11.61
CA GLU A 580 9.70 16.80 -12.54
C GLU A 580 11.19 16.45 -12.74
N TYR A 581 11.91 16.21 -11.64
CA TYR A 581 13.33 15.85 -11.65
C TYR A 581 13.59 14.56 -12.43
N ILE A 582 12.88 13.48 -12.13
CA ILE A 582 13.12 12.16 -12.74
C ILE A 582 12.73 12.18 -14.23
N ASN A 583 11.70 12.95 -14.59
CA ASN A 583 11.34 13.18 -15.98
C ASN A 583 12.44 13.95 -16.74
N ALA A 584 12.95 15.04 -16.17
CA ALA A 584 14.07 15.78 -16.76
C ALA A 584 15.33 14.91 -16.88
N TRP A 585 15.65 14.13 -15.86
CA TRP A 585 16.80 13.23 -15.84
C TRP A 585 16.71 12.18 -16.95
N ARG A 586 15.59 11.43 -17.05
CA ARG A 586 15.45 10.37 -18.06
C ARG A 586 15.31 10.90 -19.50
N THR A 587 14.85 12.14 -19.67
CA THR A 587 14.69 12.76 -21.00
C THR A 587 15.94 13.49 -21.48
N SER A 588 16.91 13.78 -20.60
CA SER A 588 18.21 14.33 -20.98
C SER A 588 18.98 13.42 -21.95
N GLY A 589 18.82 12.10 -21.81
CA GLY A 589 19.59 11.09 -22.54
C GLY A 589 21.02 10.86 -21.99
N ASP A 590 21.46 11.67 -21.02
CA ASP A 590 22.81 11.56 -20.44
C ASP A 590 22.90 10.44 -19.39
N PHE A 591 21.77 10.09 -18.76
CA PHE A 591 21.67 9.10 -17.68
C PHE A 591 22.74 9.31 -16.58
N ALA A 592 22.98 10.57 -16.22
CA ALA A 592 24.05 10.97 -15.31
C ALA A 592 24.01 10.17 -14.00
N GLY A 593 25.17 9.61 -13.63
CA GLY A 593 25.35 8.77 -12.45
C GLY A 593 25.31 7.26 -12.71
N LEU A 594 24.97 6.83 -13.94
CA LEU A 594 25.03 5.43 -14.37
C LEU A 594 26.24 5.16 -15.27
N ASP A 595 26.91 4.04 -15.01
CA ASP A 595 27.91 3.44 -15.89
C ASP A 595 27.23 2.43 -16.81
N PHE A 596 27.50 2.54 -18.12
CA PHE A 596 27.11 1.56 -19.14
C PHE A 596 28.36 0.82 -19.62
N ARG A 597 28.46 -0.48 -19.35
CA ARG A 597 29.64 -1.31 -19.65
C ARG A 597 29.31 -2.39 -20.67
N SER A 598 30.19 -2.59 -21.64
CA SER A 598 30.13 -3.65 -22.65
C SER A 598 30.96 -4.86 -22.30
#